data_AF-A0A9D1S7X4-F1
#
_entry.id   AF-A0A9D1S7X4-F1
#
_cell.length_a   1.000
_cell.length_b   1.000
_cell.length_c   1.000
_cell.angle_alpha   90.00
_cell.angle_beta   90.00
_cell.angle_gamma   90.00
#
_symmetry.space_group_name_H-M   'P 1'
#
loop_
_entity.id
_entity.type
_entity.pdbx_description
1 polymer ?
#
loop_
_entity_poly.entity_id
_entity_poly.type
_entity_poly.pdbx_seq_one_letter_code
_entity_poly.pdbx_strand_id
1 'polypeptide(L)'
;MKTEQQINEYANLRGEISQRMTRNNNLITFTITTTVAILSFAIKENLTILFLLPFCIIIPMSMRIAYSRSSLSKISSYMIVFLEEDLDGMQWETRNILLFENKRKEKHKHKLIDKCTSFISKITILRYYDCLILSISCYFLYVYDYLKDKEISANIFIPILIPLPLVLWEILIAKRMNTMEKEKLHWIDTWNTIKKQELEKNIIKH
;
A
#
# COMPACT_ATOMS: atom_id res chain seq x y z
N MET A 1 6.20 -37.98 -1.48
CA MET A 1 4.77 -37.60 -1.48
C MET A 1 4.52 -36.25 -0.79
N LYS A 2 4.92 -36.07 0.49
CA LYS A 2 4.74 -34.80 1.22
C LYS A 2 5.45 -33.60 0.56
N THR A 3 6.68 -33.79 0.07
CA THR A 3 7.46 -32.74 -0.61
C THR A 3 6.84 -32.30 -1.94
N GLU A 4 6.31 -33.22 -2.75
CA GLU A 4 5.67 -32.88 -4.03
C GLU A 4 4.38 -32.07 -3.83
N GLN A 5 3.60 -32.41 -2.79
CA GLN A 5 2.43 -31.63 -2.39
C GLN A 5 2.83 -30.22 -1.94
N GLN A 6 3.87 -30.08 -1.12
CA GLN A 6 4.39 -28.78 -0.68
C GLN A 6 4.92 -27.93 -1.85
N ILE A 7 5.57 -28.54 -2.84
CA ILE A 7 6.03 -27.86 -4.06
C ILE A 7 4.84 -27.34 -4.87
N ASN A 8 3.82 -28.17 -5.07
CA ASN A 8 2.62 -27.78 -5.81
C ASN A 8 1.86 -26.66 -5.07
N GLU A 9 1.71 -26.76 -3.76
CA GLU A 9 1.12 -25.72 -2.93
C GLU A 9 1.91 -24.41 -3.04
N TYR A 10 3.24 -24.46 -2.95
CA TYR A 10 4.10 -23.30 -3.12
C TYR A 10 3.91 -22.62 -4.48
N ALA A 11 3.87 -23.41 -5.57
CA ALA A 11 3.63 -22.90 -6.92
C ALA A 11 2.26 -22.23 -7.04
N ASN A 12 1.21 -22.83 -6.47
CA ASN A 12 -0.14 -22.28 -6.47
C ASN A 12 -0.23 -20.97 -5.69
N LEU A 13 0.32 -20.91 -4.48
CA LEU A 13 0.33 -19.69 -3.67
C LEU A 13 1.13 -18.57 -4.33
N ARG A 14 2.26 -18.90 -4.96
CA ARG A 14 3.03 -17.93 -5.76
C ARG A 14 2.22 -17.40 -6.95
N GLY A 15 1.49 -18.29 -7.64
CA GLY A 15 0.57 -17.92 -8.71
C GLY A 15 -0.52 -16.96 -8.21
N GLU A 16 -1.11 -17.25 -7.05
CA GLU A 16 -2.12 -16.39 -6.42
C GLU A 16 -1.56 -15.01 -6.04
N ILE A 17 -0.35 -14.95 -5.46
CA ILE A 17 0.34 -13.70 -5.16
C ILE A 17 0.52 -12.87 -6.44
N SER A 18 1.02 -13.48 -7.52
CA SER A 18 1.23 -12.82 -8.81
C SER A 18 -0.09 -12.28 -9.41
N GLN A 19 -1.16 -13.08 -9.36
CA GLN A 19 -2.48 -12.66 -9.84
C GLN A 19 -3.03 -11.48 -9.03
N ARG A 20 -2.88 -11.51 -7.71
CA ARG A 20 -3.29 -10.42 -6.80
C ARG A 20 -2.49 -9.14 -7.05
N MET A 21 -1.18 -9.24 -7.28
CA MET A 21 -0.35 -8.10 -7.68
C MET A 21 -0.81 -7.48 -9.01
N THR A 22 -1.09 -8.32 -10.00
CA THR A 22 -1.61 -7.88 -11.31
C THR A 22 -2.96 -7.17 -11.16
N ARG A 23 -3.88 -7.75 -10.38
CA ARG A 23 -5.19 -7.13 -10.10
C ARG A 23 -5.02 -5.77 -9.42
N ASN A 24 -4.08 -5.62 -8.48
CA ASN A 24 -3.81 -4.33 -7.84
C ASN A 24 -3.29 -3.29 -8.85
N ASN A 25 -2.38 -3.65 -9.75
CA ASN A 25 -1.90 -2.74 -10.79
C ASN A 25 -3.01 -2.30 -11.75
N ASN A 26 -3.91 -3.22 -12.10
CA ASN A 26 -5.07 -2.91 -12.93
C ASN A 26 -6.03 -1.94 -12.21
N LEU A 27 -6.26 -2.13 -10.91
CA LEU A 27 -7.07 -1.22 -10.10
C LEU A 27 -6.46 0.19 -10.06
N ILE A 28 -5.15 0.31 -9.85
CA ILE A 28 -4.44 1.60 -9.87
C ILE A 28 -4.59 2.27 -11.24
N THR A 29 -4.33 1.53 -12.32
CA THR A 29 -4.45 2.03 -13.70
C THR A 29 -5.87 2.55 -13.96
N PHE A 30 -6.88 1.77 -13.59
CA PHE A 30 -8.29 2.17 -13.71
C PHE A 30 -8.61 3.43 -12.90
N THR A 31 -8.12 3.54 -11.67
CA THR A 31 -8.30 4.74 -10.85
C THR A 31 -7.69 5.95 -11.52
N ILE A 32 -6.45 5.85 -12.01
CA ILE A 32 -5.77 6.95 -12.72
C ILE A 32 -6.56 7.36 -13.96
N THR A 33 -6.91 6.42 -14.84
CA THR A 33 -7.62 6.74 -16.09
C THR A 33 -8.99 7.38 -15.82
N THR A 34 -9.71 6.88 -14.82
CA THR A 34 -11.03 7.40 -14.48
C THR A 34 -10.94 8.79 -13.86
N THR A 35 -9.98 9.02 -12.95
CA THR A 35 -9.76 10.36 -12.41
C THR A 35 -9.35 11.34 -13.48
N VAL A 36 -8.44 10.97 -14.39
CA VAL A 36 -8.04 11.85 -15.51
C VAL A 36 -9.24 12.19 -16.41
N ALA A 37 -10.11 11.22 -16.69
CA ALA A 37 -11.33 11.47 -17.45
C ALA A 37 -12.28 12.45 -16.74
N ILE A 38 -12.50 12.26 -15.43
CA ILE A 38 -13.34 13.16 -14.61
C ILE A 38 -12.74 14.57 -14.55
N LEU A 39 -11.43 14.68 -14.36
CA LEU A 39 -10.74 15.98 -14.33
C LEU A 39 -10.81 16.69 -15.68
N SER A 40 -10.65 15.96 -16.78
CA SER A 40 -10.79 16.51 -18.13
C SER A 40 -12.21 17.04 -18.38
N PHE A 41 -13.21 16.32 -17.89
CA PHE A 41 -14.60 16.77 -17.93
C PHE A 41 -14.85 18.00 -17.05
N ALA A 42 -14.28 18.03 -15.85
CA ALA A 42 -14.38 19.17 -14.92
C ALA A 42 -13.83 20.46 -15.54
N ILE A 43 -12.67 20.37 -16.21
CA ILE A 43 -12.05 21.50 -16.93
C ILE A 43 -12.95 21.99 -18.06
N LYS A 44 -13.60 21.08 -18.80
CA LYS A 44 -14.46 21.44 -19.93
C LYS A 44 -15.72 22.17 -19.48
N GLU A 45 -16.37 21.68 -18.43
CA GLU A 45 -17.65 22.24 -17.95
C GLU A 45 -17.47 23.47 -17.05
N ASN A 46 -16.23 23.83 -16.66
CA ASN A 46 -15.90 24.92 -15.72
C ASN A 46 -16.70 24.83 -14.40
N LEU A 47 -16.96 23.61 -13.92
CA LEU A 47 -17.66 23.39 -12.64
C LEU A 47 -16.66 22.95 -11.57
N THR A 48 -16.29 23.88 -10.69
CA THR A 48 -15.28 23.67 -9.64
C THR A 48 -15.57 22.46 -8.75
N ILE A 49 -16.86 22.18 -8.47
CA ILE A 49 -17.24 21.05 -7.60
C ILE A 49 -16.90 19.68 -8.20
N LEU A 50 -16.76 19.57 -9.54
CA LEU A 50 -16.42 18.32 -10.21
C LEU A 50 -14.99 17.85 -9.88
N PHE A 51 -14.09 18.76 -9.46
CA PHE A 51 -12.74 18.39 -8.99
C PHE A 51 -12.75 17.57 -7.69
N LEU A 52 -13.88 17.53 -6.96
CA LEU A 52 -14.05 16.69 -5.77
C LEU A 52 -14.54 15.27 -6.11
N LEU A 53 -15.17 15.07 -7.27
CA LEU A 53 -15.74 13.79 -7.68
C LEU A 53 -14.69 12.65 -7.75
N PRO A 54 -13.42 12.87 -8.17
CA PRO A 54 -12.40 11.83 -8.13
C PRO A 54 -12.19 11.19 -6.77
N PHE A 55 -12.40 11.90 -5.66
CA PHE A 55 -12.22 11.35 -4.32
C PHE A 55 -13.19 10.19 -4.02
N CYS A 56 -14.37 10.20 -4.63
CA CYS A 56 -15.34 9.10 -4.52
C CYS A 56 -14.81 7.78 -5.08
N ILE A 57 -13.82 7.83 -5.97
CA ILE A 57 -13.19 6.64 -6.56
C ILE A 57 -11.84 6.37 -5.91
N ILE A 58 -11.03 7.41 -5.69
CA ILE A 58 -9.69 7.28 -5.12
C ILE A 58 -9.76 6.59 -3.75
N ILE A 59 -10.62 7.07 -2.84
CA ILE A 59 -10.70 6.56 -1.46
C ILE A 59 -11.05 5.06 -1.39
N PRO A 60 -12.17 4.58 -1.96
CA PRO A 60 -12.51 3.16 -1.88
C PRO A 60 -11.47 2.28 -2.57
N MET A 61 -10.84 2.76 -3.64
CA MET A 61 -9.81 2.01 -4.38
C MET A 61 -8.52 1.92 -3.56
N SER A 62 -8.04 3.02 -2.98
CA SER A 62 -6.92 3.04 -2.03
C SER A 62 -7.15 2.07 -0.86
N MET A 63 -8.34 2.09 -0.26
CA MET A 63 -8.70 1.15 0.81
C MET A 63 -8.69 -0.31 0.34
N ARG A 64 -9.22 -0.60 -0.84
CA ARG A 64 -9.25 -1.95 -1.41
C ARG A 64 -7.84 -2.48 -1.67
N ILE A 65 -6.96 -1.64 -2.19
CA ILE A 65 -5.54 -1.97 -2.41
C ILE A 65 -4.87 -2.23 -1.06
N ALA A 66 -5.08 -1.37 -0.06
CA ALA A 66 -4.52 -1.56 1.28
C ALA A 66 -4.93 -2.90 1.91
N TYR A 67 -6.20 -3.28 1.78
CA TYR A 67 -6.70 -4.58 2.24
C TYR A 67 -6.07 -5.77 1.49
N SER A 68 -6.03 -5.70 0.15
CA SER A 68 -5.42 -6.73 -0.70
C SER A 68 -3.97 -7.00 -0.29
N ARG A 69 -3.23 -5.94 0.02
CA ARG A 69 -1.85 -6.00 0.49
C ARG A 69 -1.68 -6.63 1.87
N SER A 70 -2.55 -6.31 2.83
CA SER A 70 -2.56 -6.98 4.14
C SER A 70 -2.80 -8.49 4.00
N SER A 71 -3.74 -8.88 3.13
CA SER A 71 -3.97 -10.30 2.82
C SER A 71 -2.77 -10.97 2.15
N LEU A 72 -2.07 -10.28 1.25
CA LEU A 72 -0.83 -10.77 0.64
C LEU A 72 0.26 -11.00 1.69
N SER A 73 0.44 -10.08 2.64
CA SER A 73 1.39 -10.28 3.75
C SER A 73 1.13 -11.58 4.50
N LYS A 74 -0.13 -11.89 4.81
CA LYS A 74 -0.48 -13.13 5.52
C LYS A 74 -0.10 -14.39 4.73
N ILE A 75 -0.37 -14.41 3.42
CA ILE A 75 -0.01 -15.53 2.53
C ILE A 75 1.50 -15.66 2.41
N SER A 76 2.20 -14.57 2.12
CA SER A 76 3.67 -14.58 2.00
C SER A 76 4.35 -15.03 3.30
N SER A 77 3.83 -14.61 4.47
CA SER A 77 4.35 -15.05 5.77
C SER A 77 4.10 -16.54 6.02
N TYR A 78 2.95 -17.08 5.60
CA TYR A 78 2.66 -18.51 5.66
C TYR A 78 3.66 -19.31 4.81
N MET A 79 3.89 -18.88 3.56
CA MET A 79 4.84 -19.54 2.67
C MET A 79 6.24 -19.63 3.29
N ILE A 80 6.72 -18.55 3.90
CA ILE A 80 8.04 -18.54 4.56
C ILE A 80 8.12 -19.60 5.65
N VAL A 81 7.15 -19.64 6.56
CA VAL A 81 7.21 -20.49 7.76
C VAL A 81 6.91 -21.97 7.48
N PHE A 82 5.95 -22.26 6.61
CA PHE A 82 5.46 -23.64 6.41
C PHE A 82 5.99 -24.31 5.15
N LEU A 83 6.50 -23.55 4.17
CA LEU A 83 6.96 -24.10 2.90
C LEU A 83 8.45 -23.86 2.69
N GLU A 84 8.94 -22.62 2.77
CA GLU A 84 10.33 -22.28 2.45
C GLU A 84 11.35 -22.84 3.46
N GLU A 85 10.94 -23.10 4.72
CA GLU A 85 11.80 -23.78 5.70
C GLU A 85 12.05 -25.26 5.36
N ASP A 86 11.08 -25.92 4.73
CA ASP A 86 11.13 -27.36 4.43
C ASP A 86 11.58 -27.66 2.98
N LEU A 87 11.60 -26.65 2.11
CA LEU A 87 11.92 -26.76 0.68
C LEU A 87 13.28 -26.15 0.35
N ASP A 88 14.30 -27.00 0.22
CA ASP A 88 15.64 -26.57 -0.17
C ASP A 88 15.65 -25.82 -1.52
N GLY A 89 16.25 -24.63 -1.52
CA GLY A 89 16.42 -23.78 -2.71
C GLY A 89 15.23 -22.90 -3.08
N MET A 90 14.04 -23.10 -2.50
CA MET A 90 12.84 -22.28 -2.76
C MET A 90 12.63 -21.21 -1.69
N GLN A 91 13.38 -20.11 -1.82
CA GLN A 91 13.43 -19.01 -0.84
C GLN A 91 13.02 -17.66 -1.44
N TRP A 92 12.04 -17.63 -2.34
CA TRP A 92 11.68 -16.41 -3.07
C TRP A 92 11.17 -15.30 -2.12
N GLU A 93 10.29 -15.62 -1.17
CA GLU A 93 9.78 -14.66 -0.21
C GLU A 93 10.80 -14.29 0.87
N THR A 94 11.58 -15.28 1.33
CA THR A 94 12.67 -15.06 2.29
C THR A 94 13.73 -14.11 1.73
N ARG A 95 14.16 -14.30 0.47
CA ARG A 95 15.11 -13.39 -0.20
C ARG A 95 14.54 -11.97 -0.35
N ASN A 96 13.25 -11.84 -0.65
CA ASN A 96 12.59 -10.53 -0.72
C ASN A 96 12.58 -9.81 0.63
N ILE A 97 12.38 -10.53 1.74
CA ILE A 97 12.48 -9.96 3.09
C ILE A 97 13.91 -9.53 3.41
N LEU A 98 14.91 -10.37 3.14
CA LEU A 98 16.32 -10.06 3.42
C LEU A 98 16.78 -8.80 2.69
N LEU A 99 16.39 -8.65 1.41
CA LEU A 99 16.63 -7.42 0.65
C LEU A 99 16.02 -6.19 1.33
N PHE A 100 14.82 -6.33 1.90
CA PHE A 100 14.17 -5.24 2.62
C PHE A 100 14.87 -4.92 3.94
N GLU A 101 15.20 -5.93 4.75
CA GLU A 101 15.89 -5.74 6.02
C GLU A 101 17.25 -5.08 5.86
N ASN A 102 18.03 -5.48 4.85
CA ASN A 102 19.32 -4.88 4.54
C ASN A 102 19.17 -3.39 4.19
N LYS A 103 18.19 -3.04 3.35
CA LYS A 103 17.87 -1.63 3.03
C LYS A 103 17.43 -0.85 4.27
N ARG A 104 16.72 -1.49 5.21
CA ARG A 104 16.29 -0.85 6.46
C ARG A 104 17.46 -0.61 7.41
N LYS A 105 18.39 -1.57 7.53
CA LYS A 105 19.61 -1.47 8.36
C LYS A 105 20.56 -0.39 7.83
N GLU A 106 20.79 -0.35 6.52
CA GLU A 106 21.57 0.72 5.85
C GLU A 106 20.98 2.10 6.11
N LYS A 107 19.65 2.24 6.03
CA LYS A 107 18.96 3.49 6.36
C LYS A 107 19.12 3.90 7.81
N HIS A 108 19.10 2.98 8.76
CA HIS A 108 19.28 3.32 10.18
C HIS A 108 20.67 3.89 10.45
N LYS A 109 21.67 3.38 9.74
CA LYS A 109 23.06 3.90 9.75
C LYS A 109 23.14 5.31 9.17
N HIS A 110 22.43 5.60 8.08
CA HIS A 110 22.41 6.94 7.46
C HIS A 110 21.52 7.97 8.19
N LYS A 111 20.47 7.52 8.89
CA LYS A 111 19.51 8.39 9.61
C LYS A 111 20.11 9.08 10.84
N LEU A 112 21.24 8.58 11.34
CA LEU A 112 22.05 9.25 12.38
C LEU A 112 22.77 10.50 11.86
N ILE A 113 22.92 10.65 10.54
CA ILE A 113 23.79 11.65 9.91
C ILE A 113 23.02 12.86 9.37
N ASP A 114 21.71 12.75 9.04
CA ASP A 114 21.03 13.79 8.26
C ASP A 114 19.62 14.15 8.75
N LYS A 115 19.49 15.33 9.39
CA LYS A 115 18.24 15.80 10.02
C LYS A 115 17.40 16.70 9.09
N CYS A 116 18.03 17.45 8.17
CA CYS A 116 17.36 18.41 7.27
C CYS A 116 16.84 17.81 5.96
N THR A 117 17.45 16.74 5.42
CA THR A 117 16.98 16.01 4.21
C THR A 117 15.87 14.99 4.53
N SER A 118 15.43 14.89 5.79
CA SER A 118 14.59 13.77 6.27
C SER A 118 13.14 13.79 5.79
N PHE A 119 12.56 14.96 5.48
CA PHE A 119 11.15 15.02 5.08
C PHE A 119 10.96 14.58 3.62
N ILE A 120 11.78 15.11 2.70
CA ILE A 120 11.78 14.73 1.28
C ILE A 120 12.19 13.27 1.13
N SER A 121 13.26 12.82 1.81
CA SER A 121 13.64 11.40 1.75
C SER A 121 12.59 10.47 2.36
N LYS A 122 11.88 10.85 3.45
CA LYS A 122 10.71 10.09 3.94
C LYS A 122 9.60 10.03 2.90
N ILE A 123 9.36 11.11 2.16
CA ILE A 123 8.39 11.18 1.07
C ILE A 123 8.84 10.38 -0.15
N THR A 124 10.14 10.19 -0.42
CA THR A 124 10.59 9.33 -1.54
C THR A 124 10.56 7.83 -1.21
N ILE A 125 10.38 7.47 0.08
CA ILE A 125 10.52 6.09 0.57
C ILE A 125 9.21 5.28 0.53
N LEU A 126 8.07 5.95 0.55
CA LEU A 126 6.77 5.30 0.50
C LEU A 126 6.52 4.89 -0.96
N ARG A 127 6.46 3.58 -1.21
CA ARG A 127 6.36 2.98 -2.56
C ARG A 127 4.98 3.12 -3.21
N TYR A 128 4.01 3.72 -2.51
CA TYR A 128 2.59 3.62 -2.81
C TYR A 128 1.90 4.99 -2.70
N TYR A 129 2.21 5.89 -3.64
CA TYR A 129 1.68 7.25 -3.65
C TYR A 129 0.79 7.58 -4.85
N ASP A 130 0.53 6.64 -5.75
CA ASP A 130 -0.21 6.94 -6.99
C ASP A 130 -1.55 7.63 -6.68
N CYS A 131 -2.32 7.06 -5.73
CA CYS A 131 -3.56 7.65 -5.24
C CYS A 131 -3.38 8.95 -4.44
N LEU A 132 -2.28 9.09 -3.68
CA LEU A 132 -2.02 10.30 -2.89
C LEU A 132 -1.62 11.48 -3.78
N ILE A 133 -0.75 11.24 -4.78
CA ILE A 133 -0.37 12.25 -5.77
C ILE A 133 -1.60 12.71 -6.53
N LEU A 134 -2.47 11.76 -6.90
CA LEU A 134 -3.71 12.05 -7.59
C LEU A 134 -4.66 12.88 -6.72
N SER A 135 -4.84 12.54 -5.44
CA SER A 135 -5.71 13.29 -4.53
C SER A 135 -5.18 14.70 -4.24
N ILE A 136 -3.86 14.86 -4.07
CA ILE A 136 -3.20 16.15 -3.95
C ILE A 136 -3.38 16.98 -5.24
N SER A 137 -3.26 16.35 -6.41
CA SER A 137 -3.47 17.02 -7.71
C SER A 137 -4.91 17.50 -7.86
N CYS A 138 -5.90 16.67 -7.49
CA CYS A 138 -7.31 17.07 -7.47
C CYS A 138 -7.55 18.26 -6.53
N TYR A 139 -6.94 18.25 -5.35
CA TYR A 139 -7.01 19.37 -4.40
C TYR A 139 -6.44 20.67 -5.00
N PHE A 140 -5.24 20.62 -5.59
CA PHE A 140 -4.62 21.80 -6.17
C PHE A 140 -5.44 22.36 -7.34
N LEU A 141 -5.97 21.50 -8.20
CA LEU A 141 -6.83 21.92 -9.31
C LEU A 141 -8.13 22.56 -8.82
N TYR A 142 -8.76 21.99 -7.79
CA TYR A 142 -9.95 22.58 -7.15
C TYR A 142 -9.66 23.97 -6.60
N VAL A 143 -8.56 24.14 -5.86
CA VAL A 143 -8.19 25.44 -5.26
C VAL A 143 -7.86 26.46 -6.34
N TYR A 144 -7.11 26.06 -7.37
CA TYR A 144 -6.75 26.92 -8.49
C TYR A 144 -8.00 27.45 -9.22
N ASP A 145 -8.91 26.55 -9.58
CA ASP A 145 -10.15 26.91 -10.28
C ASP A 145 -11.06 27.77 -9.39
N TYR A 146 -11.19 27.43 -8.11
CA TYR A 146 -12.01 28.19 -7.15
C TYR A 146 -11.52 29.64 -6.93
N LEU A 147 -10.20 29.86 -6.96
CA LEU A 147 -9.59 31.16 -6.67
C LEU A 147 -9.52 32.08 -7.89
N LYS A 148 -9.62 31.53 -9.10
CA LYS A 148 -9.40 32.28 -10.36
C LYS A 148 -10.27 33.54 -10.48
N ASP A 149 -11.50 33.49 -9.99
CA ASP A 149 -12.50 34.55 -10.19
C ASP A 149 -12.97 35.22 -8.87
N LYS A 150 -12.20 35.10 -7.77
CA LYS A 150 -12.62 35.60 -6.45
C LYS A 150 -11.64 36.57 -5.81
N GLU A 151 -12.17 37.65 -5.25
CA GLU A 151 -11.41 38.58 -4.41
C GLU A 151 -11.13 37.97 -3.03
N ILE A 152 -9.90 38.14 -2.53
CA ILE A 152 -9.44 37.54 -1.28
C ILE A 152 -10.26 38.07 -0.09
N SER A 153 -11.20 37.26 0.37
CA SER A 153 -12.06 37.54 1.53
C SER A 153 -12.05 36.35 2.49
N ALA A 154 -12.38 36.59 3.78
CA ALA A 154 -12.35 35.53 4.80
C ALA A 154 -13.30 34.35 4.50
N ASN A 155 -14.34 34.57 3.70
CA ASN A 155 -15.31 33.54 3.31
C ASN A 155 -14.74 32.49 2.33
N ILE A 156 -13.59 32.77 1.70
CA ILE A 156 -12.90 31.86 0.77
C ILE A 156 -12.23 30.69 1.50
N PHE A 157 -11.85 30.87 2.77
CA PHE A 157 -11.16 29.82 3.52
C PHE A 157 -12.04 28.59 3.76
N ILE A 158 -13.36 28.77 3.91
CA ILE A 158 -14.28 27.66 4.20
C ILE A 158 -14.26 26.63 3.05
N PRO A 159 -14.47 27.01 1.77
CA PRO A 159 -14.49 26.02 0.68
C PRO A 159 -13.13 25.41 0.35
N ILE A 160 -12.03 26.09 0.65
CA ILE A 160 -10.66 25.54 0.53
C ILE A 160 -10.42 24.45 1.57
N LEU A 161 -10.99 24.58 2.77
CA LEU A 161 -10.84 23.60 3.84
C LEU A 161 -11.65 22.31 3.60
N ILE A 162 -12.72 22.34 2.80
CA ILE A 162 -13.61 21.18 2.53
C ILE A 162 -12.86 19.94 2.01
N PRO A 163 -11.99 20.02 0.99
CA PRO A 163 -11.28 18.84 0.50
C PRO A 163 -10.09 18.40 1.38
N LEU A 164 -9.67 19.21 2.35
CA LEU A 164 -8.51 18.92 3.19
C LEU A 164 -8.70 17.63 4.02
N PRO A 165 -9.86 17.38 4.69
CA PRO A 165 -10.17 16.09 5.29
C PRO A 165 -10.02 14.88 4.35
N LEU A 166 -10.37 15.01 3.07
CA LEU A 166 -10.27 13.92 2.10
C LEU A 166 -8.80 13.58 1.79
N VAL A 167 -7.96 14.59 1.64
CA VAL A 167 -6.51 14.41 1.46
C VAL A 167 -5.89 13.81 2.73
N LEU A 168 -6.27 14.30 3.91
CA LEU A 168 -5.82 13.72 5.18
C LEU A 168 -6.21 12.25 5.30
N TRP A 169 -7.42 11.89 4.86
CA TRP A 169 -7.87 10.50 4.84
C TRP A 169 -7.00 9.63 3.92
N GLU A 170 -6.68 10.10 2.72
CA GLU A 170 -5.75 9.42 1.82
C GLU A 170 -4.35 9.27 2.43
N ILE A 171 -3.85 10.28 3.15
CA ILE A 171 -2.57 10.18 3.88
C ILE A 171 -2.61 9.05 4.91
N LEU A 172 -3.73 8.89 5.63
CA LEU A 172 -3.89 7.79 6.60
C LEU A 172 -3.88 6.42 5.89
N ILE A 173 -4.57 6.29 4.76
CA ILE A 173 -4.58 5.05 3.97
C ILE A 173 -3.17 4.74 3.43
N ALA A 174 -2.50 5.73 2.82
CA ALA A 174 -1.14 5.58 2.32
C ALA A 174 -0.18 5.19 3.45
N LYS A 175 -0.31 5.78 4.64
CA LYS A 175 0.49 5.40 5.81
C LYS A 175 0.24 3.94 6.21
N ARG A 176 -1.00 3.49 6.22
CA ARG A 176 -1.36 2.09 6.48
C ARG A 176 -0.75 1.14 5.46
N MET A 177 -0.79 1.48 4.17
CA MET A 177 -0.19 0.68 3.11
C MET A 177 1.33 0.51 3.29
N ASN A 178 2.01 1.53 3.78
CA ASN A 178 3.46 1.48 4.02
C ASN A 178 3.84 0.78 5.34
N THR A 179 2.88 0.48 6.21
CA THR A 179 3.12 -0.38 7.39
C THR A 179 3.04 -1.88 7.09
N MET A 180 2.70 -2.27 5.86
CA MET A 180 2.50 -3.65 5.44
C MET A 180 3.72 -4.56 5.70
N GLU A 181 4.94 -4.06 5.58
CA GLU A 181 6.14 -4.86 5.82
C GLU A 181 6.28 -5.25 7.30
N LYS A 182 5.85 -4.37 8.22
CA LYS A 182 5.77 -4.70 9.65
C LYS A 182 4.68 -5.73 9.90
N GLU A 183 3.58 -5.64 9.17
CA GLU A 183 2.49 -6.61 9.23
C GLU A 183 2.95 -8.00 8.76
N LYS A 184 3.76 -8.08 7.71
CA LYS A 184 4.38 -9.33 7.25
C LYS A 184 5.21 -9.99 8.36
N LEU A 185 6.10 -9.22 9.01
CA LEU A 185 6.91 -9.71 10.12
C LEU A 185 6.02 -10.20 11.29
N HIS A 186 5.00 -9.43 11.65
CA HIS A 186 4.04 -9.85 12.68
C HIS A 186 3.34 -11.18 12.34
N TRP A 187 2.95 -11.38 11.08
CA TRP A 187 2.37 -12.64 10.64
C TRP A 187 3.39 -13.80 10.63
N ILE A 188 4.67 -13.55 10.35
CA ILE A 188 5.72 -14.58 10.46
C ILE A 188 5.82 -15.06 11.90
N ASP A 189 5.89 -14.14 12.87
CA ASP A 189 5.96 -14.48 14.30
C ASP A 189 4.71 -15.25 14.76
N THR A 190 3.54 -14.83 14.27
CA THR A 190 2.26 -15.49 14.55
C THR A 190 2.25 -16.92 14.00
N TRP A 191 2.66 -17.11 12.76
CA TRP A 191 2.73 -18.44 12.13
C TRP A 191 3.76 -19.35 12.80
N ASN A 192 4.92 -18.81 13.20
CA ASN A 192 5.92 -19.55 13.97
C ASN A 192 5.37 -20.06 15.30
N THR A 193 4.56 -19.23 15.98
CA THR A 193 3.89 -19.63 17.23
C THR A 193 2.90 -20.77 16.99
N ILE A 194 2.12 -20.70 15.91
CA ILE A 194 1.18 -21.76 15.52
C ILE A 194 1.94 -23.06 15.19
N LYS A 195 3.01 -22.99 14.37
CA LYS A 195 3.84 -24.15 13.99
C LYS A 195 4.40 -24.86 15.22
N LYS A 196 4.90 -24.12 16.22
CA LYS A 196 5.38 -24.69 17.50
C LYS A 196 4.27 -25.41 18.27
N GLN A 197 3.09 -24.81 18.40
CA GLN A 197 1.95 -25.42 19.07
C GLN A 197 1.47 -26.71 18.37
N GLU A 198 1.52 -26.76 17.04
CA GLU A 198 1.19 -27.97 16.28
C GLU A 198 2.21 -29.09 16.51
N LEU A 199 3.50 -28.77 16.56
CA LEU A 199 4.56 -29.72 16.86
C LEU A 199 4.42 -30.30 18.28
N GLU A 200 4.17 -29.45 19.28
CA GLU A 200 3.96 -29.88 20.68
C GLU A 200 2.74 -30.82 20.82
N LYS A 201 1.63 -30.51 20.15
CA LYS A 201 0.43 -31.37 20.14
C LYS A 201 0.67 -32.72 19.47
N ASN A 202 1.51 -32.77 18.44
CA ASN A 202 1.85 -34.01 17.75
C ASN A 202 2.79 -34.88 18.59
N ILE A 203 3.66 -34.28 19.41
CA ILE A 203 4.53 -35.00 20.36
C ILE A 203 3.72 -35.61 21.50
N ILE A 204 2.69 -34.94 22.02
CA ILE A 204 1.83 -35.46 23.11
C ILE A 204 0.90 -36.59 22.65
N LYS A 205 0.62 -36.69 21.35
CA LYS A 205 -0.23 -37.73 20.76
C LYS A 205 0.52 -39.03 20.41
N HIS A 206 1.84 -39.05 20.51
CA HIS A 206 2.70 -40.20 20.23
C HIS A 206 3.44 -40.66 21.48
#